data_AF-A0A4R4KSW1-F1
#
_entry.id   AF-A0A4R4KSW1-F1
#
_cell.length_a   1.000
_cell.length_b   1.000
_cell.length_c   1.000
_cell.angle_alpha   90.00
_cell.angle_beta   90.00
_cell.angle_gamma   90.00
#
_symmetry.space_group_name_H-M   'P 1'
#
loop_
_entity.id
_entity.type
_entity.pdbx_description
1 polymer ?
#
loop_
_entity_poly.entity_id
_entity_poly.type
_entity_poly.pdbx_seq_one_letter_code
_entity_poly.pdbx_strand_id
1 'polypeptide(L)'
;MRTPSEQRPPRPLIGKAREQLILFKEIVPPELHLGHYRPAMQRLASLTAAYPDDLDLRARRAALHRQVGNLVDVGRWGFLTVDATPDEIAAFDKAHSGAWARLLASKVKAGPADQLGPVASARLAQLIQQAGQEAQPWWPGV
;
A
#
# COMPACT_ATOMS: atom_id res chain seq x y z
N MET A 1 -17.25 -45.40 -15.66
CA MET A 1 -17.49 -43.94 -15.72
C MET A 1 -16.88 -43.30 -14.48
N ARG A 2 -15.78 -42.55 -14.61
CA ARG A 2 -15.15 -41.74 -13.55
C ARG A 2 -14.93 -40.34 -14.11
N THR A 3 -15.38 -39.32 -13.39
CA THR A 3 -15.20 -37.90 -13.71
C THR A 3 -13.72 -37.51 -13.63
N PRO A 4 -13.17 -36.67 -14.54
CA PRO A 4 -11.85 -36.10 -14.36
C PRO A 4 -11.97 -34.91 -13.41
N SER A 5 -11.35 -35.07 -12.24
CA SER A 5 -11.12 -34.03 -11.25
C SER A 5 -10.33 -32.87 -11.85
N GLU A 6 -10.97 -31.70 -11.87
CA GLU A 6 -10.42 -30.39 -11.51
C GLU A 6 -8.89 -30.27 -11.53
N GLN A 7 -8.33 -30.04 -12.73
CA GLN A 7 -6.96 -29.55 -12.89
C GLN A 7 -6.89 -28.10 -12.40
N ARG A 8 -6.68 -27.94 -11.10
CA ARG A 8 -6.26 -26.67 -10.51
C ARG A 8 -4.85 -26.34 -11.06
N PRO A 9 -4.63 -25.17 -11.69
CA PRO A 9 -3.32 -24.84 -12.24
C PRO A 9 -2.27 -24.76 -11.12
N PRO A 10 -1.01 -25.16 -11.39
CA PRO A 10 0.05 -25.15 -10.40
C PRO A 10 0.33 -23.72 -9.91
N ARG A 11 0.51 -23.55 -8.59
CA ARG A 11 0.95 -22.29 -7.99
C ARG A 11 2.31 -21.89 -8.58
N PRO A 12 2.46 -20.66 -9.11
CA PRO A 12 3.73 -20.27 -9.71
C PRO A 12 4.83 -20.16 -8.64
N LEU A 13 5.99 -20.72 -8.96
CA LEU A 13 7.22 -20.61 -8.18
C LEU A 13 7.67 -19.15 -8.14
N ILE A 14 8.13 -18.73 -6.96
CA ILE A 14 8.42 -17.34 -6.52
C ILE A 14 9.28 -16.52 -7.51
N GLY A 15 10.03 -17.16 -8.42
CA GLY A 15 10.78 -16.50 -9.50
C GLY A 15 9.93 -15.94 -10.65
N LYS A 16 8.89 -16.65 -11.11
CA LYS A 16 8.02 -16.17 -12.22
C LYS A 16 7.10 -15.03 -11.82
N ALA A 17 6.86 -14.86 -10.51
CA ALA A 17 6.09 -13.74 -9.99
C ALA A 17 6.80 -12.40 -10.22
N ARG A 18 8.15 -12.35 -10.23
CA ARG A 18 8.91 -11.11 -10.48
C ARG A 18 8.93 -10.71 -11.97
N GLU A 19 9.00 -11.66 -12.90
CA GLU A 19 8.87 -11.37 -14.34
C GLU A 19 7.44 -10.95 -14.72
N GLN A 20 6.41 -11.60 -14.15
CA GLN A 20 5.04 -11.12 -14.29
C GLN A 20 4.84 -9.75 -13.60
N LEU A 21 5.52 -9.48 -12.48
CA LEU A 21 5.48 -8.18 -11.80
C LEU A 21 6.10 -7.06 -12.66
N ILE A 22 7.14 -7.34 -13.47
CA ILE A 22 7.70 -6.37 -14.42
C ILE A 22 6.72 -6.11 -15.58
N LEU A 23 6.13 -7.17 -16.15
CA LEU A 23 5.10 -7.03 -17.19
C LEU A 23 3.80 -6.39 -16.69
N PHE A 24 3.46 -6.56 -15.40
CA PHE A 24 2.28 -5.97 -14.78
C PHE A 24 2.54 -4.56 -14.21
N LYS A 25 3.79 -4.22 -13.83
CA LYS A 25 4.22 -2.86 -13.43
C LYS A 25 4.10 -1.86 -14.58
N GLU A 26 4.30 -2.31 -15.82
CA GLU A 26 4.13 -1.49 -17.03
C GLU A 26 2.65 -1.16 -17.33
N ILE A 27 1.69 -1.82 -16.67
CA ILE A 27 0.26 -1.61 -16.88
C ILE A 27 -0.32 -0.74 -15.76
N VAL A 28 0.11 0.52 -15.70
CA VAL A 28 -0.88 1.61 -15.56
C VAL A 28 -0.89 2.31 -16.92
N PRO A 29 -1.79 1.90 -17.83
CA PRO A 29 -1.82 2.37 -19.20
C PRO A 29 -2.40 3.81 -19.28
N PRO A 30 -2.32 4.49 -20.43
CA PRO A 30 -2.84 5.84 -20.74
C PRO A 30 -4.29 6.17 -20.33
N GLU A 31 -5.02 5.26 -19.69
CA GLU A 31 -6.34 5.40 -19.09
C GLU A 31 -6.48 6.62 -18.16
N LEU A 32 -5.40 7.00 -17.46
CA LEU A 32 -5.34 8.23 -16.66
C LEU A 32 -5.49 9.51 -17.50
N HIS A 33 -5.03 9.49 -18.75
CA HIS A 33 -5.16 10.61 -19.69
C HIS A 33 -6.54 10.65 -20.37
N LEU A 34 -7.30 9.54 -20.31
CA LEU A 34 -8.61 9.40 -20.97
C LEU A 34 -9.80 9.53 -19.99
N GLY A 35 -9.55 9.84 -18.71
CA GLY A 35 -10.62 9.99 -17.71
C GLY A 35 -11.25 8.68 -17.23
N HIS A 36 -10.63 7.53 -17.53
CA HIS A 36 -11.10 6.20 -17.11
C HIS A 36 -10.64 5.87 -15.69
N TYR A 37 -10.99 6.73 -14.73
CA TYR A 37 -10.51 6.62 -13.35
C TYR A 37 -11.02 5.36 -12.63
N ARG A 38 -12.23 4.88 -12.93
CA ARG A 38 -12.84 3.73 -12.23
C ARG A 38 -12.13 2.40 -12.52
N PRO A 39 -11.87 2.00 -13.79
CA PRO A 39 -11.08 0.80 -14.07
C PRO A 39 -9.65 0.87 -13.51
N ALA A 40 -9.00 2.04 -13.65
CA ALA A 40 -7.65 2.27 -13.11
C ALA A 40 -7.62 2.12 -11.59
N MET A 41 -8.58 2.72 -10.88
CA MET A 41 -8.75 2.59 -9.42
C MET A 41 -8.94 1.12 -9.02
N GLN A 42 -9.78 0.37 -9.72
CA GLN A 42 -10.05 -1.02 -9.40
C GLN A 42 -8.80 -1.90 -9.59
N ARG A 43 -8.07 -1.74 -10.71
CA ARG A 43 -6.85 -2.49 -10.98
C ARG A 43 -5.76 -2.17 -9.95
N LEU A 44 -5.53 -0.88 -9.67
CA LEU A 44 -4.58 -0.46 -8.63
C LEU A 44 -5.00 -0.95 -7.24
N ALA A 45 -6.31 -1.04 -6.97
CA ALA A 45 -6.80 -1.60 -5.72
C ALA A 45 -6.47 -3.08 -5.55
N SER A 46 -6.67 -3.88 -6.58
CA SER A 46 -6.26 -5.29 -6.58
C SER A 46 -4.75 -5.44 -6.42
N LEU A 47 -3.95 -4.62 -7.12
CA LEU A 47 -2.49 -4.68 -7.06
C LEU A 47 -1.94 -4.31 -5.68
N THR A 48 -2.37 -3.19 -5.13
CA THR A 48 -1.92 -2.74 -3.80
C THR A 48 -2.41 -3.65 -2.68
N ALA A 49 -3.49 -4.42 -2.88
CA ALA A 49 -3.87 -5.48 -1.93
C ALA A 49 -2.94 -6.70 -2.02
N ALA A 50 -2.47 -7.06 -3.22
CA ALA A 50 -1.55 -8.17 -3.43
C ALA A 50 -0.11 -7.83 -3.01
N TYR A 51 0.32 -6.59 -3.27
CA TYR A 51 1.66 -6.08 -3.04
C TYR A 51 1.61 -4.78 -2.21
N PRO A 52 1.24 -4.85 -0.92
CA PRO A 52 1.03 -3.66 -0.08
C PRO A 52 2.29 -2.83 0.18
N ASP A 53 3.46 -3.45 0.04
CA ASP A 53 4.77 -2.89 0.39
C ASP A 53 5.51 -2.34 -0.85
N ASP A 54 4.95 -2.51 -2.05
CA ASP A 54 5.52 -1.96 -3.29
C ASP A 54 5.26 -0.45 -3.36
N LEU A 55 6.30 0.33 -3.08
CA LEU A 55 6.22 1.78 -3.02
C LEU A 55 5.86 2.44 -4.36
N ASP A 56 6.19 1.82 -5.50
CA ASP A 56 5.79 2.35 -6.81
C ASP A 56 4.28 2.22 -7.02
N LEU A 57 3.71 1.08 -6.62
CA LEU A 57 2.26 0.86 -6.67
C LEU A 57 1.51 1.82 -5.74
N ARG A 58 2.07 2.05 -4.54
CA ARG A 58 1.53 3.03 -3.59
C ARG A 58 1.59 4.46 -4.14
N ALA A 59 2.73 4.88 -4.71
CA ALA A 59 2.90 6.19 -5.32
C ALA A 59 1.91 6.41 -6.47
N ARG A 60 1.73 5.42 -7.35
CA ARG A 60 0.75 5.47 -8.45
C ARG A 60 -0.68 5.61 -7.94
N ARG A 61 -1.02 4.89 -6.85
CA ARG A 61 -2.34 5.00 -6.23
C ARG A 61 -2.56 6.38 -5.59
N ALA A 62 -1.55 6.94 -4.93
CA ALA A 62 -1.60 8.31 -4.42
C ALA A 62 -1.82 9.32 -5.55
N ALA A 63 -1.07 9.22 -6.65
CA ALA A 63 -1.22 10.09 -7.82
C ALA A 63 -2.64 10.06 -8.41
N LEU A 64 -3.26 8.88 -8.50
CA LEU A 64 -4.66 8.74 -8.93
C LEU A 64 -5.63 9.43 -7.96
N HIS A 65 -5.40 9.33 -6.65
CA HIS A 65 -6.22 10.02 -5.66
C HIS A 65 -6.04 11.54 -5.69
N ARG A 66 -4.87 12.06 -6.09
CA ARG A 66 -4.64 13.51 -6.31
C ARG A 66 -5.54 14.03 -7.42
N GLN A 67 -5.67 13.27 -8.51
CA GLN A 67 -6.51 13.65 -9.66
C GLN A 67 -8.00 13.79 -9.30
N VAL A 68 -8.47 13.03 -8.30
CA VAL A 68 -9.87 13.10 -7.83
C VAL A 68 -10.04 13.90 -6.53
N GLY A 69 -8.99 14.57 -6.05
CA GLY A 69 -9.04 15.46 -4.88
C GLY A 69 -9.20 14.76 -3.52
N ASN A 70 -9.00 13.45 -3.43
CA ASN A 70 -9.15 12.70 -2.17
C ASN A 70 -7.83 12.72 -1.36
N LEU A 71 -7.56 13.83 -0.68
CA LEU A 71 -6.32 14.02 0.09
C LEU A 71 -6.07 12.97 1.17
N VAL A 72 -7.12 12.40 1.77
CA VAL A 72 -7.00 11.35 2.80
C VAL A 72 -6.36 10.09 2.20
N ASP A 73 -6.86 9.61 1.06
CA ASP A 73 -6.26 8.45 0.40
C ASP A 73 -4.92 8.80 -0.26
N VAL A 74 -4.72 10.04 -0.73
CA VAL A 74 -3.39 10.47 -1.18
C VAL A 74 -2.36 10.29 -0.07
N GLY A 75 -2.63 10.83 1.13
CA GLY A 75 -1.76 10.67 2.28
C GLY A 75 -1.60 9.22 2.70
N ARG A 76 -2.67 8.43 2.74
CA ARG A 76 -2.62 7.02 3.12
C ARG A 76 -1.69 6.20 2.23
N TRP A 77 -1.80 6.36 0.91
CA TRP A 77 -0.99 5.60 -0.03
C TRP A 77 0.42 6.19 -0.15
N GLY A 78 0.53 7.52 -0.14
CA GLY A 78 1.78 8.26 -0.25
C GLY A 78 2.62 8.34 1.04
N PHE A 79 2.09 8.04 2.23
CA PHE A 79 2.80 8.27 3.50
C PHE A 79 4.24 7.71 3.53
N LEU A 80 4.49 6.58 2.87
CA LEU A 80 5.82 5.95 2.81
C LEU A 80 6.66 6.39 1.61
N THR A 81 6.11 7.18 0.69
CA THR A 81 6.81 7.66 -0.51
C THR A 81 7.47 9.01 -0.25
N VAL A 82 8.57 9.28 -0.95
CA VAL A 82 9.36 10.51 -0.75
C VAL A 82 8.58 11.77 -1.15
N ASP A 83 7.66 11.65 -2.09
CA ASP A 83 6.88 12.77 -2.68
C ASP A 83 5.63 13.17 -1.87
N ALA A 84 5.32 12.50 -0.77
CA ALA A 84 4.16 12.87 0.04
C ALA A 84 4.32 14.25 0.68
N THR A 85 3.33 15.12 0.45
CA THR A 85 3.34 16.49 0.96
C THR A 85 2.86 16.54 2.41
N PRO A 86 3.23 17.59 3.18
CA PRO A 86 2.74 17.76 4.55
C PRO A 86 1.22 17.80 4.66
N ASP A 87 0.53 18.43 3.71
CA ASP A 87 -0.94 18.52 3.70
C ASP A 87 -1.61 17.16 3.47
N GLU A 88 -1.04 16.33 2.58
CA GLU A 88 -1.51 14.97 2.33
C GLU A 88 -1.34 14.11 3.58
N ILE A 89 -0.18 14.20 4.25
CA ILE A 89 0.08 13.48 5.50
C ILE A 89 -0.87 13.95 6.60
N ALA A 90 -1.10 15.26 6.74
CA ALA A 90 -2.02 15.82 7.73
C ALA A 90 -3.47 15.37 7.51
N ALA A 91 -3.91 15.28 6.24
CA ALA A 91 -5.24 14.78 5.91
C ALA A 91 -5.40 13.29 6.30
N PHE A 92 -4.38 12.48 6.03
CA PHE A 92 -4.34 11.08 6.46
C PHE A 92 -4.37 10.94 7.99
N ASP A 93 -3.55 11.73 8.70
CA ASP A 93 -3.47 11.75 10.15
C ASP A 93 -4.80 12.17 10.79
N LYS A 94 -5.46 13.22 10.26
CA LYS A 94 -6.76 13.67 10.75
C LYS A 94 -7.86 12.62 10.60
N ALA A 95 -7.82 11.84 9.51
CA ALA A 95 -8.78 10.77 9.26
C ALA A 95 -8.49 9.50 10.10
N HIS A 96 -7.26 9.32 10.57
CA HIS A 96 -6.82 8.17 11.36
C HIS A 96 -6.02 8.66 12.58
N SER A 97 -6.72 9.25 13.54
CA SER A 97 -6.10 10.03 14.62
C SER A 97 -5.06 9.27 15.46
N GLY A 98 -5.19 7.94 15.58
CA GLY A 98 -4.22 7.08 16.29
C GLY A 98 -3.14 6.52 15.36
N ALA A 99 -1.91 6.43 15.83
CA ALA A 99 -0.81 5.75 15.16
C ALA A 99 -1.13 4.27 14.90
N TRP A 100 -1.84 3.60 15.81
CA TRP A 100 -2.32 2.24 15.56
C TRP A 100 -3.32 2.17 14.40
N ALA A 101 -4.26 3.12 14.32
CA ALA A 101 -5.22 3.20 13.21
C ALA A 101 -4.52 3.46 11.87
N ARG A 102 -3.50 4.32 11.87
CA ARG A 102 -2.65 4.60 10.69
C ARG A 102 -1.86 3.39 10.25
N LEU A 103 -1.29 2.63 11.19
CA LEU A 103 -0.56 1.40 10.88
C LEU A 103 -1.49 0.39 10.19
N LEU A 104 -2.69 0.16 10.73
CA LEU A 104 -3.70 -0.69 10.10
C LEU A 104 -4.15 -0.18 8.72
N ALA A 105 -4.37 1.13 8.60
CA ALA A 105 -4.79 1.76 7.36
C ALA A 105 -3.72 1.67 6.27
N SER A 106 -2.43 1.72 6.64
CA SER A 106 -1.30 1.60 5.72
C SER A 106 -1.26 0.25 5.00
N LYS A 107 -1.78 -0.81 5.66
CA LYS A 107 -1.80 -2.21 5.19
C LYS A 107 -0.42 -2.80 4.85
N VAL A 108 0.65 -2.11 5.21
CA VAL A 108 2.01 -2.60 4.99
C VAL A 108 2.23 -3.82 5.85
N LYS A 109 2.67 -4.91 5.21
CA LYS A 109 3.12 -6.08 5.94
C LYS A 109 4.51 -5.75 6.42
N ALA A 110 4.82 -6.13 7.67
CA ALA A 110 6.18 -6.04 8.19
C ALA A 110 7.07 -7.05 7.43
N GLY A 111 7.43 -6.72 6.19
CA GLY A 111 8.53 -7.30 5.46
C GLY A 111 9.84 -6.60 5.88
N PRO A 112 11.00 -7.16 5.56
CA PRO A 112 12.27 -6.57 5.95
C PRO A 112 12.36 -5.14 5.42
N ALA A 113 12.52 -4.18 6.34
CA ALA A 113 12.59 -2.75 6.08
C ALA A 113 13.65 -2.39 5.01
N ASP A 114 14.62 -3.26 4.79
CA ASP A 114 15.65 -3.10 3.76
C ASP A 114 15.10 -2.96 2.32
N GLN A 115 13.85 -3.38 2.07
CA GLN A 115 13.22 -3.28 0.74
C GLN A 115 12.49 -1.96 0.48
N LEU A 116 12.20 -1.18 1.51
CA LEU A 116 11.42 0.07 1.39
C LEU A 116 12.30 1.30 1.13
N GLY A 117 13.62 1.18 1.31
CA GLY A 117 14.53 2.32 1.25
C GLY A 117 14.45 3.22 2.49
N PRO A 118 15.40 4.16 2.65
CA PRO A 118 15.65 4.80 3.94
C PRO A 118 14.50 5.66 4.46
N VAL A 119 13.84 6.44 3.59
CA VAL A 119 12.74 7.34 3.99
C VAL A 119 11.52 6.55 4.46
N ALA A 120 11.10 5.56 3.66
CA ALA A 120 9.95 4.73 3.97
C ALA A 120 10.19 3.92 5.25
N SER A 121 11.38 3.35 5.41
CA SER A 121 11.76 2.60 6.61
C SER A 121 11.78 3.47 7.86
N ALA A 122 12.31 4.69 7.77
CA ALA A 122 12.29 5.64 8.88
C ALA A 122 10.85 6.02 9.29
N ARG A 123 9.99 6.35 8.32
CA ARG A 123 8.59 6.71 8.57
C ARG A 123 7.78 5.53 9.14
N LEU A 124 7.98 4.33 8.62
CA LEU A 124 7.31 3.13 9.13
C LEU A 124 7.79 2.78 10.54
N ALA A 125 9.08 2.86 10.81
CA ALA A 125 9.64 2.62 12.14
C ALA A 125 9.10 3.61 13.17
N GLN A 126 9.03 4.90 12.82
CA GLN A 126 8.43 5.92 13.68
C GLN A 126 6.95 5.63 13.95
N LEU A 127 6.18 5.26 12.92
CA LEU A 127 4.76 4.94 13.07
C LEU A 127 4.55 3.72 13.98
N ILE A 128 5.36 2.67 13.82
CA ILE A 128 5.33 1.47 14.68
C ILE A 128 5.67 1.85 16.13
N GLN A 129 6.70 2.66 16.35
CA GLN A 129 7.08 3.11 17.68
C GLN A 129 5.94 3.90 18.34
N GLN A 130 5.35 4.87 17.65
CA GLN A 130 4.21 5.65 18.15
C GLN A 130 3.02 4.75 18.50
N ALA A 131 2.70 3.80 17.61
CA ALA A 131 1.62 2.85 17.84
C ALA A 131 1.90 1.93 19.05
N GLY A 132 3.16 1.56 19.27
CA GLY A 132 3.60 0.86 20.48
C GLY A 132 3.37 1.70 21.74
N GLN A 133 3.73 2.98 21.74
CA GLN A 133 3.50 3.89 22.87
C GLN A 133 2.00 4.10 23.15
N GLU A 134 1.18 4.18 22.10
CA GLU A 134 -0.30 4.26 22.20
C GLU A 134 -0.95 2.96 22.70
N ALA A 135 -0.31 1.81 22.49
CA ALA A 135 -0.73 0.54 23.08
C ALA A 135 -0.22 0.35 24.52
N GLN A 136 0.90 1.01 24.87
CA GLN A 136 1.52 1.01 26.19
C GLN A 136 0.95 1.97 27.29
N PRO A 137 -0.20 2.70 27.17
CA PRO A 137 -0.68 3.56 28.24
C PRO A 137 -1.40 2.82 29.38
N TRP A 138 -1.66 1.52 29.27
CA TRP A 138 -2.35 0.74 30.31
C TRP A 138 -1.71 -0.63 30.53
N TRP A 139 -0.49 -0.64 31.05
CA TRP A 139 -0.03 -1.74 31.90
C TRP A 139 0.36 -1.15 33.26
N PRO A 140 -0.47 -1.26 34.30
CA PRO A 140 0.02 -1.05 35.66
C PRO A 140 0.91 -2.26 35.95
N GLY A 141 2.22 -2.04 36.06
CA GLY A 141 3.16 -3.10 36.39
C GLY A 141 2.78 -3.80 37.69
N VAL A 142 2.43 -5.08 37.60
CA VAL A 142 2.55 -6.11 38.65
C VAL A 142 2.57 -7.49 38.00
#